data_AF-W2RBP8-F1
#
_entry.id   AF-W2RBP8-F1
#
_cell.length_a   1.000
_cell.length_b   1.000
_cell.length_c   1.000
_cell.angle_alpha   90.00
_cell.angle_beta   90.00
_cell.angle_gamma   90.00
#
_symmetry.space_group_name_H-M   'P 1'
#
loop_
_entity.id
_entity.type
_entity.pdbx_description
1 polymer ?
#
loop_
_entity_poly.entity_id
_entity_poly.type
_entity_poly.pdbx_seq_one_letter_code
_entity_poly.pdbx_strand_id
1 'polypeptide(L)'
;MAQSGPSANQSKVRSFKSAPSVTQFPSSPSKKKSAVYCVDEEGGPPRIIPQQTLDEESDAKLFTAKRMLIAVWMCVGLMPLLLQTRSYLKFVTPHKISQNLIVPTTAAKLTEDMEKFCPMEGLVIAGAWWNVALTHYHKLDEGRVCHFVVPQYNIHGNYVLGTKLVAPSKTSPASCSGNSYYLEYYFYHGSIGYYAFYEEAVGTLCADDNIGYVLVGGLGTYDSNGAHLAMDSGDSTYRLSYWYGMFGSVWIMYRSILLRRSYISCTRYGRRCDRLQEPMQFKDAIVFVQESMRLSAHGARNYHRVVLIYLLVEGLMSDLFMLIAQDGLLAKVQYISLGYNLSGVLSMLFEMVETMNWMRETVRCLIKRLLFNYETALLGELACSAAMQFYLTGLNKSSLQESKPVADAVSYYVWSLVGHGIIVLGIVFVITSIRSIGAIISVRWTFGSFLLLWTPCCVDTAIGQRCKMILLSGYVWEDDRLCYKAETLKSFGILKMVEEDSTQFIVLPRLRWLSISQGDLMVIGEIHGNNVTRCDVRPCTGMVSMIGKTLGGAPGEDTVSCPTRVAIKQRVPVEPTQT
;
A
#
# COMPACT_ATOMS: atom_id res chain seq x y z
N MET A 1 35.56 -21.68 -76.52
CA MET A 1 36.25 -22.99 -76.52
C MET A 1 35.43 -23.97 -75.70
N ALA A 2 35.11 -25.12 -76.31
CA ALA A 2 34.41 -26.30 -75.80
C ALA A 2 35.12 -26.92 -74.56
N GLN A 3 34.61 -27.84 -73.73
CA GLN A 3 33.53 -28.84 -73.85
C GLN A 3 33.27 -29.55 -72.47
N SER A 4 32.03 -30.04 -72.25
CA SER A 4 31.54 -31.26 -71.50
C SER A 4 31.92 -31.50 -70.03
N GLY A 5 31.07 -31.91 -69.06
CA GLY A 5 29.77 -32.63 -69.00
C GLY A 5 29.58 -33.23 -67.56
N PRO A 6 28.48 -33.95 -67.20
CA PRO A 6 27.47 -33.47 -66.21
C PRO A 6 27.15 -34.38 -64.98
N SER A 7 26.10 -33.97 -64.22
CA SER A 7 25.28 -34.64 -63.16
C SER A 7 25.52 -34.09 -61.72
N ALA A 8 24.55 -33.91 -60.82
CA ALA A 8 23.21 -34.48 -60.66
C ALA A 8 22.23 -33.51 -59.96
N ASN A 9 20.93 -33.74 -60.19
CA ASN A 9 19.78 -32.91 -59.80
C ASN A 9 19.42 -32.96 -58.30
N GLN A 10 18.93 -31.82 -57.80
CA GLN A 10 18.34 -31.62 -56.47
C GLN A 10 17.00 -32.35 -56.32
N SER A 11 16.84 -33.12 -55.23
CA SER A 11 15.59 -33.80 -54.88
C SER A 11 14.74 -32.96 -53.90
N LYS A 12 13.61 -32.44 -54.39
CA LYS A 12 12.42 -32.10 -53.60
C LYS A 12 11.51 -33.33 -53.56
N VAL A 13 11.08 -33.78 -52.37
CA VAL A 13 9.95 -34.71 -52.26
C VAL A 13 8.99 -34.25 -51.17
N ARG A 14 7.74 -34.02 -51.58
CA ARG A 14 6.55 -33.85 -50.77
C ARG A 14 5.85 -35.22 -50.69
N SER A 15 5.39 -35.56 -49.48
CA SER A 15 4.20 -36.36 -49.08
C SER A 15 3.56 -37.33 -50.08
N PHE A 16 3.35 -38.59 -49.65
CA PHE A 16 2.00 -39.22 -49.59
C PHE A 16 1.98 -40.47 -48.67
N LYS A 17 0.76 -40.83 -48.24
CA LYS A 17 0.30 -41.70 -47.14
C LYS A 17 0.54 -43.22 -47.28
N SER A 18 0.52 -43.93 -46.15
CA SER A 18 -0.20 -45.22 -45.97
C SER A 18 -0.39 -45.58 -44.49
N ALA A 19 -1.61 -45.95 -44.09
CA ALA A 19 -1.95 -46.68 -42.84
C ALA A 19 -2.01 -48.20 -43.15
N PRO A 20 -2.39 -49.15 -42.25
CA PRO A 20 -2.49 -49.20 -40.77
C PRO A 20 -1.82 -50.48 -40.16
N SER A 21 -1.66 -50.59 -38.84
CA SER A 21 -1.76 -51.91 -38.15
C SER A 21 -2.09 -51.80 -36.66
N VAL A 22 -3.07 -52.61 -36.27
CA VAL A 22 -3.71 -52.78 -34.98
C VAL A 22 -2.84 -53.61 -34.03
N THR A 23 -2.75 -53.20 -32.76
CA THR A 23 -2.74 -54.14 -31.62
C THR A 23 -3.44 -53.48 -30.43
N GLN A 24 -4.62 -54.00 -30.09
CA GLN A 24 -5.35 -53.76 -28.85
C GLN A 24 -4.80 -54.67 -27.74
N PHE A 25 -4.62 -54.15 -26.52
CA PHE A 25 -5.27 -54.60 -25.26
C PHE A 25 -4.63 -53.85 -24.05
N PRO A 26 -5.30 -53.78 -22.88
CA PRO A 26 -5.65 -52.49 -22.30
C PRO A 26 -5.02 -52.26 -20.92
N SER A 27 -4.69 -51.00 -20.59
CA SER A 27 -4.49 -50.60 -19.20
C SER A 27 -5.28 -49.33 -18.95
N SER A 28 -6.45 -49.49 -18.32
CA SER A 28 -7.26 -48.40 -17.77
C SER A 28 -6.41 -47.41 -16.99
N PRO A 29 -6.44 -46.10 -17.28
CA PRO A 29 -6.07 -45.12 -16.28
C PRO A 29 -7.26 -45.01 -15.34
N SER A 30 -7.12 -45.57 -14.15
CA SER A 30 -8.00 -45.27 -13.01
C SER A 30 -8.09 -43.74 -12.88
N LYS A 31 -9.20 -43.17 -13.33
CA LYS A 31 -9.61 -41.80 -12.97
C LYS A 31 -9.86 -41.84 -11.46
N LYS A 32 -8.82 -41.54 -10.67
CA LYS A 32 -9.01 -41.14 -9.26
C LYS A 32 -9.91 -39.90 -9.28
N LYS A 33 -11.19 -40.13 -8.99
CA LYS A 33 -12.19 -39.08 -8.79
C LYS A 33 -11.71 -38.25 -7.60
N SER A 34 -11.47 -36.96 -7.85
CA SER A 34 -11.29 -35.94 -6.81
C SER A 34 -12.60 -35.87 -6.01
N ALA A 35 -12.62 -36.47 -4.82
CA ALA A 35 -13.70 -36.34 -3.85
C ALA A 35 -13.36 -35.17 -2.91
N VAL A 36 -14.30 -34.25 -2.74
CA VAL A 36 -14.21 -33.14 -1.77
C VAL A 36 -15.09 -33.50 -0.59
N TYR A 37 -14.56 -33.39 0.62
CA TYR A 37 -15.23 -33.68 1.88
C TYR A 37 -15.72 -32.39 2.53
N CYS A 38 -17.03 -32.28 2.78
CA CYS A 38 -17.64 -31.18 3.53
C CYS A 38 -17.56 -31.42 5.04
N VAL A 39 -17.58 -30.30 5.77
CA VAL A 39 -17.46 -30.04 7.23
C VAL A 39 -17.85 -31.20 8.17
N ASP A 40 -17.00 -31.40 9.19
CA ASP A 40 -17.29 -32.18 10.40
C ASP A 40 -18.47 -31.54 11.15
N GLU A 41 -19.69 -32.05 10.97
CA GLU A 41 -20.66 -32.04 12.08
C GLU A 41 -20.21 -33.10 13.09
N GLU A 42 -20.21 -32.75 14.38
CA GLU A 42 -19.83 -33.64 15.47
C GLU A 42 -20.46 -35.03 15.32
N GLY A 43 -19.65 -36.01 14.87
CA GLY A 43 -20.00 -37.43 14.86
C GLY A 43 -20.66 -38.00 13.61
N GLY A 44 -20.77 -37.27 12.49
CA GLY A 44 -21.36 -37.78 11.23
C GLY A 44 -20.34 -38.29 10.19
N PRO A 45 -20.65 -39.30 9.35
CA PRO A 45 -19.76 -39.73 8.28
C PRO A 45 -19.65 -38.69 7.15
N PRO A 46 -18.48 -38.56 6.49
CA PRO A 46 -18.25 -37.58 5.44
C PRO A 46 -19.19 -37.73 4.23
N ARG A 47 -19.78 -36.62 3.78
CA ARG A 47 -20.65 -36.57 2.59
C ARG A 47 -19.81 -36.35 1.32
N ILE A 48 -19.94 -37.23 0.32
CA ILE A 48 -19.22 -37.16 -0.97
C ILE A 48 -20.15 -36.54 -2.02
N ILE A 49 -19.81 -35.36 -2.54
CA ILE A 49 -20.54 -34.72 -3.63
C ILE A 49 -19.70 -34.78 -4.93
N PRO A 50 -20.26 -35.24 -6.06
CA PRO A 50 -19.56 -35.23 -7.35
C PRO A 50 -19.21 -33.82 -7.83
N GLN A 51 -18.00 -33.65 -8.39
CA GLN A 51 -17.49 -32.37 -8.89
C GLN A 51 -18.41 -31.68 -9.93
N GLN A 52 -19.09 -32.46 -10.77
CA GLN A 52 -19.96 -31.95 -11.86
C GLN A 52 -21.21 -31.23 -11.36
N THR A 53 -21.82 -31.69 -10.25
CA THR A 53 -23.02 -31.07 -9.67
C THR A 53 -22.72 -29.77 -8.94
N LEU A 54 -21.48 -29.58 -8.45
CA LEU A 54 -21.04 -28.35 -7.79
C LEU A 54 -20.74 -27.22 -8.78
N ASP A 55 -20.23 -27.56 -9.97
CA ASP A 55 -19.90 -26.56 -11.00
C ASP A 55 -21.18 -25.94 -11.61
N GLU A 56 -22.27 -26.70 -11.77
CA GLU A 56 -23.58 -26.19 -12.25
C GLU A 56 -24.31 -25.30 -11.21
N GLU A 57 -24.23 -25.63 -9.91
CA GLU A 57 -24.90 -24.85 -8.85
C GLU A 57 -24.11 -23.58 -8.46
N SER A 58 -22.77 -23.62 -8.63
CA SER A 58 -21.84 -22.49 -8.44
C SER A 58 -22.08 -21.35 -9.44
N ASP A 59 -22.40 -21.67 -10.69
CA ASP A 59 -22.61 -20.65 -11.73
C ASP A 59 -23.93 -19.85 -11.55
N ALA A 60 -24.90 -20.43 -10.82
CA ALA A 60 -26.18 -19.79 -10.51
C ALA A 60 -26.13 -18.80 -9.31
N LYS A 61 -25.16 -18.92 -8.40
CA LYS A 61 -25.02 -18.00 -7.26
C LYS A 61 -24.24 -16.74 -7.64
N LEU A 62 -24.89 -15.59 -7.60
CA LEU A 62 -24.28 -14.28 -7.88
C LEU A 62 -23.11 -13.94 -6.94
N PHE A 63 -23.10 -14.50 -5.72
CA PHE A 63 -22.11 -14.22 -4.66
C PHE A 63 -21.34 -15.47 -4.20
N THR A 64 -20.49 -16.02 -5.06
CA THR A 64 -19.48 -17.01 -4.64
C THR A 64 -18.30 -16.35 -3.93
N ALA A 65 -17.59 -17.09 -3.07
CA ALA A 65 -16.43 -16.58 -2.33
C ALA A 65 -15.35 -16.05 -3.28
N LYS A 66 -15.12 -16.78 -4.39
CA LYS A 66 -14.21 -16.34 -5.46
C LYS A 66 -14.61 -14.98 -6.05
N ARG A 67 -15.89 -14.77 -6.38
CA ARG A 67 -16.35 -13.49 -6.97
C ARG A 67 -16.18 -12.34 -5.98
N MET A 68 -16.53 -12.54 -4.72
CA MET A 68 -16.34 -11.55 -3.65
C MET A 68 -14.87 -11.14 -3.50
N LEU A 69 -13.96 -12.11 -3.40
CA LEU A 69 -12.53 -11.85 -3.28
C LEU A 69 -11.95 -11.11 -4.49
N ILE A 70 -12.39 -11.46 -5.71
CA ILE A 70 -11.95 -10.76 -6.92
C ILE A 70 -12.48 -9.32 -6.95
N ALA A 71 -13.75 -9.09 -6.58
CA ALA A 71 -14.33 -7.75 -6.52
C ALA A 71 -13.57 -6.85 -5.54
N VAL A 72 -13.28 -7.35 -4.34
CA VAL A 72 -12.48 -6.63 -3.34
C VAL A 72 -11.04 -6.40 -3.82
N TRP A 73 -10.42 -7.39 -4.48
CA TRP A 73 -9.08 -7.24 -5.06
C TRP A 73 -9.02 -6.16 -6.17
N MET A 74 -10.06 -6.04 -6.99
CA MET A 74 -10.16 -4.98 -8.00
C MET A 74 -10.18 -3.59 -7.32
N CYS A 75 -11.00 -3.41 -6.28
CA CYS A 75 -11.15 -2.14 -5.58
C CYS A 75 -9.92 -1.73 -4.77
N VAL A 76 -9.35 -2.65 -3.98
CA VAL A 76 -8.27 -2.35 -3.02
C VAL A 76 -6.88 -2.53 -3.63
N GLY A 77 -6.77 -3.29 -4.73
CA GLY A 77 -5.51 -3.57 -5.40
C GLY A 77 -5.36 -2.87 -6.75
N LEU A 78 -6.22 -3.24 -7.72
CA LEU A 78 -6.06 -2.80 -9.11
C LEU A 78 -6.31 -1.30 -9.30
N MET A 79 -7.38 -0.75 -8.71
CA MET A 79 -7.71 0.66 -8.85
C MET A 79 -6.58 1.59 -8.33
N PRO A 80 -6.00 1.37 -7.14
CA PRO A 80 -4.82 2.12 -6.70
C PRO A 80 -3.62 2.00 -7.64
N LEU A 81 -3.34 0.81 -8.19
CA LEU A 81 -2.24 0.65 -9.15
C LEU A 81 -2.47 1.46 -10.43
N LEU A 82 -3.70 1.52 -10.95
CA LEU A 82 -4.03 2.31 -12.13
C LEU A 82 -3.85 3.81 -11.85
N LEU A 83 -4.25 4.29 -10.67
CA LEU A 83 -4.02 5.67 -10.25
C LEU A 83 -2.53 5.98 -10.14
N GLN A 84 -1.75 5.11 -9.49
CA GLN A 84 -0.30 5.26 -9.37
C GLN A 84 0.40 5.24 -10.75
N THR A 85 -0.02 4.36 -11.65
CA THR A 85 0.50 4.27 -13.02
C THR A 85 0.19 5.55 -13.80
N ARG A 86 -1.02 6.09 -13.68
CA ARG A 86 -1.39 7.38 -14.28
C ARG A 86 -0.53 8.53 -13.77
N SER A 87 -0.30 8.60 -12.46
CA SER A 87 0.57 9.62 -11.85
C SER A 87 2.01 9.48 -12.34
N TYR A 88 2.55 8.26 -12.35
CA TYR A 88 3.88 7.98 -12.91
C TYR A 88 4.01 8.42 -14.37
N LEU A 89 3.01 8.10 -15.21
CA LEU A 89 3.01 8.51 -16.62
C LEU A 89 3.01 10.03 -16.78
N LYS A 90 2.33 10.79 -15.93
CA LYS A 90 2.38 12.26 -15.96
C LYS A 90 3.79 12.79 -15.70
N PHE A 91 4.51 12.21 -14.73
CA PHE A 91 5.83 12.69 -14.34
C PHE A 91 6.97 12.23 -15.24
N VAL A 92 6.84 11.07 -15.87
CA VAL A 92 7.85 10.56 -16.82
C VAL A 92 7.69 11.14 -18.22
N THR A 93 6.54 11.75 -18.52
CA THR A 93 6.31 12.40 -19.81
C THR A 93 7.25 13.62 -19.93
N PRO A 94 8.02 13.75 -21.03
CA PRO A 94 8.88 14.90 -21.23
C PRO A 94 8.09 16.20 -21.21
N HIS A 95 8.61 17.21 -20.52
CA HIS A 95 8.00 18.54 -20.40
C HIS A 95 8.92 19.61 -20.99
N LYS A 96 8.36 20.81 -21.19
CA LYS A 96 9.07 21.98 -21.69
C LYS A 96 8.67 23.20 -20.86
N ILE A 97 9.64 24.06 -20.57
CA ILE A 97 9.42 25.29 -19.83
C ILE A 97 8.87 26.36 -20.79
N SER A 98 7.83 27.07 -20.34
CA SER A 98 7.28 28.21 -21.08
C SER A 98 8.34 29.28 -21.34
N GLN A 99 8.39 29.80 -22.58
CA GLN A 99 9.51 30.64 -23.06
C GLN A 99 9.72 31.91 -22.21
N ASN A 100 8.64 32.50 -21.72
CA ASN A 100 8.67 33.72 -20.91
C ASN A 100 9.38 33.52 -19.56
N LEU A 101 9.48 32.27 -19.08
CA LEU A 101 10.07 31.92 -17.80
C LEU A 101 11.55 31.54 -17.89
N ILE A 102 12.07 31.36 -19.11
CA ILE A 102 13.46 30.99 -19.35
C ILE A 102 14.33 32.23 -19.27
N VAL A 103 15.44 32.13 -18.55
CA VAL A 103 16.41 33.22 -18.44
C VAL A 103 17.59 32.95 -19.36
N PRO A 104 17.93 33.86 -20.30
CA PRO A 104 19.14 33.75 -21.11
C PRO A 104 20.40 33.75 -20.25
N THR A 105 21.40 32.94 -20.62
CA THR A 105 22.66 32.83 -19.86
C THR A 105 23.47 34.13 -19.79
N THR A 106 23.19 35.09 -20.67
CA THR A 106 23.82 36.41 -20.71
C THR A 106 23.14 37.45 -19.81
N ALA A 107 21.97 37.14 -19.23
CA ALA A 107 21.22 38.09 -18.41
C ALA A 107 21.87 38.30 -17.04
N ALA A 108 22.06 39.55 -16.65
CA ALA A 108 22.64 39.90 -15.35
C ALA A 108 21.67 39.56 -14.21
N LYS A 109 22.22 39.03 -13.10
CA LYS A 109 21.50 38.81 -11.84
C LYS A 109 21.45 40.13 -11.07
N LEU A 110 20.24 40.57 -10.71
CA LEU A 110 19.99 41.80 -9.97
C LEU A 110 19.34 41.48 -8.61
N THR A 111 19.77 42.17 -7.56
CA THR A 111 19.28 41.96 -6.18
C THR A 111 18.79 43.25 -5.50
N GLU A 112 18.76 44.36 -6.23
CA GLU A 112 18.35 45.68 -5.72
C GLU A 112 16.82 45.85 -5.76
N ASP A 113 16.24 46.44 -4.72
CA ASP A 113 14.80 46.76 -4.60
C ASP A 113 13.85 45.57 -4.92
N MET A 114 14.22 44.35 -4.47
CA MET A 114 13.48 43.13 -4.80
C MET A 114 12.00 43.18 -4.41
N GLU A 115 11.66 43.68 -3.23
CA GLU A 115 10.27 43.76 -2.74
C GLU A 115 9.38 44.62 -3.66
N LYS A 116 9.95 45.68 -4.24
CA LYS A 116 9.23 46.54 -5.16
C LYS A 116 9.03 45.90 -6.53
N PHE A 117 10.02 45.12 -6.97
CA PHE A 117 10.08 44.60 -8.33
C PHE A 117 9.54 43.19 -8.49
N CYS A 118 9.53 42.44 -7.41
CA CYS A 118 9.13 41.06 -7.30
C CYS A 118 8.33 40.94 -5.98
N PRO A 119 7.08 41.39 -5.90
CA PRO A 119 6.39 41.56 -4.61
C PRO A 119 5.83 40.26 -4.01
N MET A 120 6.09 39.07 -4.58
CA MET A 120 5.42 37.83 -4.18
C MET A 120 5.99 37.28 -2.86
N GLU A 121 5.13 37.14 -1.85
CA GLU A 121 5.50 36.64 -0.51
C GLU A 121 4.98 35.22 -0.24
N GLY A 122 3.96 34.79 -0.97
CA GLY A 122 3.39 33.45 -0.83
C GLY A 122 2.64 32.95 -2.05
N LEU A 123 2.41 31.65 -2.08
CA LEU A 123 1.68 30.96 -3.12
C LEU A 123 0.60 30.07 -2.51
N VAL A 124 -0.60 30.11 -3.08
CA VAL A 124 -1.66 29.15 -2.80
C VAL A 124 -1.77 28.20 -3.99
N ILE A 125 -1.39 26.95 -3.73
CA ILE A 125 -1.39 25.86 -4.71
C ILE A 125 -2.18 24.70 -4.10
N ALA A 126 -3.14 24.17 -4.84
CA ALA A 126 -4.01 23.08 -4.41
C ALA A 126 -4.68 23.28 -3.03
N GLY A 127 -5.05 24.52 -2.71
CA GLY A 127 -5.66 24.90 -1.43
C GLY A 127 -4.71 24.95 -0.22
N ALA A 128 -3.41 24.75 -0.41
CA ALA A 128 -2.39 24.94 0.63
C ALA A 128 -1.54 26.19 0.37
N TRP A 129 -1.22 26.92 1.44
CA TRP A 129 -0.35 28.09 1.38
C TRP A 129 1.13 27.70 1.59
N TRP A 130 2.00 28.29 0.78
CA TRP A 130 3.45 28.10 0.79
C TRP A 130 4.14 29.46 0.88
N ASN A 131 5.07 29.62 1.81
CA ASN A 131 5.91 30.83 1.87
C ASN A 131 6.89 30.85 0.70
N VAL A 132 7.11 32.04 0.17
CA VAL A 132 8.05 32.28 -0.91
C VAL A 132 9.13 33.23 -0.42
N ALA A 133 10.38 32.91 -0.77
CA ALA A 133 11.52 33.77 -0.55
C ALA A 133 12.15 34.15 -1.89
N LEU A 134 12.38 35.44 -2.08
CA LEU A 134 12.98 35.99 -3.29
C LEU A 134 14.50 36.01 -3.15
N THR A 135 15.20 35.81 -4.26
CA THR A 135 16.67 35.74 -4.24
C THR A 135 17.31 36.73 -5.20
N HIS A 136 16.78 36.86 -6.42
CA HIS A 136 17.25 37.76 -7.45
C HIS A 136 16.21 37.88 -8.57
N TYR A 137 16.41 38.83 -9.48
CA TYR A 137 15.63 38.94 -10.71
C TYR A 137 16.52 39.25 -11.91
N HIS A 138 15.96 39.04 -13.09
CA HIS A 138 16.56 39.33 -14.38
C HIS A 138 15.69 40.31 -15.14
N LYS A 139 16.31 41.33 -15.72
CA LYS A 139 15.65 42.26 -16.63
C LYS A 139 15.88 41.78 -18.07
N LEU A 140 14.79 41.49 -18.77
CA LEU A 140 14.77 41.03 -20.16
C LEU A 140 14.08 42.08 -21.04
N ASP A 141 14.23 41.96 -22.36
CA ASP A 141 13.63 42.90 -23.32
C ASP A 141 12.10 42.88 -23.25
N GLU A 142 11.52 41.69 -23.00
CA GLU A 142 10.07 41.48 -22.92
C GLU A 142 9.49 41.57 -21.50
N GLY A 143 10.31 41.90 -20.50
CA GLY A 143 9.83 42.07 -19.12
C GLY A 143 10.85 41.73 -18.04
N ARG A 144 10.34 41.19 -16.92
CA ARG A 144 11.15 40.80 -15.77
C ARG A 144 10.82 39.37 -15.36
N VAL A 145 11.86 38.60 -15.09
CA VAL A 145 11.75 37.26 -14.51
C VAL A 145 12.33 37.31 -13.10
N CYS A 146 11.56 36.90 -12.11
CA CYS A 146 11.94 36.87 -10.71
C CYS A 146 12.23 35.43 -10.29
N HIS A 147 13.38 35.18 -9.65
CA HIS A 147 13.72 33.87 -9.11
C HIS A 147 13.34 33.78 -7.64
N PHE A 148 12.63 32.71 -7.29
CA PHE A 148 12.10 32.44 -5.97
C PHE A 148 12.46 31.04 -5.48
N VAL A 149 12.40 30.88 -4.16
CA VAL A 149 12.63 29.61 -3.48
C VAL A 149 11.57 29.36 -2.42
N VAL A 150 11.33 28.09 -2.12
CA VAL A 150 10.65 27.68 -0.87
C VAL A 150 11.70 26.95 -0.02
N PRO A 151 12.38 27.66 0.90
CA PRO A 151 13.65 27.22 1.47
C PRO A 151 13.59 25.85 2.14
N GLN A 152 12.53 25.60 2.91
CA GLN A 152 12.32 24.37 3.67
C GLN A 152 11.94 23.15 2.81
N TYR A 153 11.78 23.32 1.49
CA TYR A 153 11.41 22.23 0.60
C TYR A 153 12.35 22.07 -0.60
N ASN A 154 13.46 22.81 -0.70
CA ASN A 154 14.38 22.70 -1.86
C ASN A 154 13.65 22.95 -3.19
N ILE A 155 12.76 23.94 -3.19
CA ILE A 155 12.03 24.40 -4.36
C ILE A 155 12.76 25.62 -4.93
N HIS A 156 13.01 25.59 -6.23
CA HIS A 156 13.63 26.68 -6.98
C HIS A 156 12.83 26.92 -8.25
N GLY A 157 12.51 28.18 -8.53
CA GLY A 157 11.65 28.51 -9.65
C GLY A 157 11.77 29.95 -10.10
N ASN A 158 11.18 30.20 -11.27
CA ASN A 158 11.08 31.52 -11.86
C ASN A 158 9.62 31.88 -12.07
N TYR A 159 9.30 33.15 -11.90
CA TYR A 159 7.98 33.67 -12.21
C TYR A 159 8.05 34.98 -12.98
N VAL A 160 7.00 35.25 -13.75
CA VAL A 160 6.76 36.50 -14.46
C VAL A 160 5.47 37.11 -13.94
N LEU A 161 5.49 38.43 -13.77
CA LEU A 161 4.35 39.22 -13.35
C LEU A 161 3.91 40.14 -14.49
N GLY A 162 2.63 40.09 -14.83
CA GLY A 162 2.02 41.02 -15.78
C GLY A 162 1.91 42.44 -15.20
N THR A 163 2.01 43.45 -16.06
CA THR A 163 1.93 44.87 -15.66
C THR A 163 0.52 45.45 -15.69
N LYS A 164 -0.44 44.69 -16.23
CA LYS A 164 -1.84 45.12 -16.38
C LYS A 164 -2.73 44.33 -15.42
N LEU A 165 -3.74 45.02 -14.90
CA LEU A 165 -4.81 44.38 -14.13
C LEU A 165 -5.58 43.38 -15.00
N VAL A 166 -5.86 42.22 -14.43
CA VAL A 166 -6.61 41.14 -15.04
C VAL A 166 -7.69 40.65 -14.09
N ALA A 167 -8.69 39.96 -14.62
CA ALA A 167 -9.69 39.28 -13.78
C ALA A 167 -8.99 38.26 -12.85
N PRO A 168 -9.39 38.15 -11.59
CA PRO A 168 -8.78 37.23 -10.63
C PRO A 168 -8.91 35.77 -11.10
N SER A 169 -7.92 34.94 -10.76
CA SER A 169 -8.00 33.49 -10.94
C SER A 169 -9.18 32.92 -10.13
N LYS A 170 -9.74 31.80 -10.59
CA LYS A 170 -10.85 31.09 -9.93
C LYS A 170 -10.54 30.67 -8.49
N THR A 171 -9.27 30.53 -8.15
CA THR A 171 -8.78 30.16 -6.81
C THR A 171 -8.55 31.38 -5.90
N SER A 172 -8.67 32.59 -6.43
CA SER A 172 -8.47 33.82 -5.66
C SER A 172 -9.67 34.12 -4.76
N PRO A 173 -9.45 34.69 -3.56
CA PRO A 173 -10.53 35.14 -2.70
C PRO A 173 -11.24 36.36 -3.30
N ALA A 174 -12.49 36.58 -2.91
CA ALA A 174 -13.32 37.68 -3.41
C ALA A 174 -12.71 39.07 -3.14
N SER A 175 -11.91 39.19 -2.08
CA SER A 175 -11.17 40.41 -1.75
C SER A 175 -10.23 40.88 -2.86
N CYS A 176 -9.68 39.96 -3.66
CA CYS A 176 -8.67 40.25 -4.69
C CYS A 176 -9.25 40.65 -6.05
N SER A 177 -10.57 40.81 -6.17
CA SER A 177 -11.27 41.01 -7.44
C SER A 177 -10.93 42.30 -8.19
N GLY A 178 -10.45 43.33 -7.47
CA GLY A 178 -10.09 44.64 -8.05
C GLY A 178 -8.60 44.87 -8.26
N ASN A 179 -7.72 44.02 -7.71
CA ASN A 179 -6.28 44.29 -7.65
C ASN A 179 -5.43 43.04 -7.94
N SER A 180 -5.74 42.39 -9.06
CA SER A 180 -5.09 41.16 -9.51
C SER A 180 -4.24 41.37 -10.76
N TYR A 181 -3.03 40.82 -10.77
CA TYR A 181 -2.08 40.85 -11.88
C TYR A 181 -1.84 39.44 -12.40
N TYR A 182 -1.58 39.30 -13.70
CA TYR A 182 -1.26 38.01 -14.30
C TYR A 182 0.02 37.43 -13.68
N LEU A 183 -0.03 36.15 -13.29
CA LEU A 183 1.10 35.43 -12.73
C LEU A 183 1.28 34.11 -13.48
N GLU A 184 2.52 33.86 -13.91
CA GLU A 184 2.95 32.59 -14.48
C GLU A 184 4.28 32.21 -13.82
N TYR A 185 4.42 30.94 -13.44
CA TYR A 185 5.66 30.44 -12.87
C TYR A 185 5.92 28.99 -13.26
N TYR A 186 7.17 28.59 -13.17
CA TYR A 186 7.55 27.20 -12.98
C TYR A 186 8.44 27.06 -11.76
N PHE A 187 8.45 25.88 -11.18
CA PHE A 187 9.49 25.50 -10.24
C PHE A 187 9.88 24.04 -10.40
N TYR A 188 11.05 23.73 -9.87
CA TYR A 188 11.46 22.39 -9.55
C TYR A 188 11.55 22.18 -8.05
N HIS A 189 10.98 21.07 -7.58
CA HIS A 189 11.09 20.59 -6.21
C HIS A 189 12.06 19.40 -6.16
N GLY A 190 13.23 19.57 -5.54
CA GLY A 190 14.23 18.51 -5.46
C GLY A 190 13.80 17.33 -4.58
N SER A 191 13.95 16.11 -5.11
CA SER A 191 13.65 14.86 -4.39
C SER A 191 14.83 14.42 -3.50
N ILE A 192 14.71 13.26 -2.85
CA ILE A 192 15.83 12.64 -2.10
C ILE A 192 16.88 12.07 -3.07
N GLY A 193 16.48 11.69 -4.30
CA GLY A 193 17.36 11.21 -5.37
C GLY A 193 17.97 12.30 -6.26
N TYR A 194 18.65 11.90 -7.35
CA TYR A 194 19.25 12.82 -8.34
C TYR A 194 18.21 13.38 -9.33
N TYR A 195 17.02 13.77 -8.86
CA TYR A 195 16.00 14.36 -9.72
C TYR A 195 15.10 15.32 -8.94
N ALA A 196 14.38 16.17 -9.68
CA ALA A 196 13.40 17.09 -9.16
C ALA A 196 12.06 16.97 -9.91
N PHE A 197 10.97 17.24 -9.19
CA PHE A 197 9.64 17.34 -9.75
C PHE A 197 9.39 18.72 -10.33
N TYR A 198 8.87 18.77 -11.54
CA TYR A 198 8.50 19.98 -12.24
C TYR A 198 7.03 20.31 -12.03
N GLU A 199 6.76 21.58 -11.78
CA GLU A 199 5.41 22.17 -11.83
C GLU A 199 5.46 23.47 -12.62
N GLU A 200 4.48 23.67 -13.49
CA GLU A 200 4.18 24.96 -14.11
C GLU A 200 2.73 25.34 -13.84
N ALA A 201 2.50 26.58 -13.41
CA ALA A 201 1.18 27.05 -13.04
C ALA A 201 0.94 28.48 -13.52
N VAL A 202 -0.34 28.76 -13.77
CA VAL A 202 -0.83 30.07 -14.22
C VAL A 202 -1.96 30.52 -13.30
N GLY A 203 -2.00 31.81 -13.02
CA GLY A 203 -3.07 32.41 -12.23
C GLY A 203 -2.89 33.91 -12.07
N THR A 204 -3.13 34.39 -10.85
CA THR A 204 -3.04 35.81 -10.55
C THR A 204 -2.36 36.08 -9.22
N LEU A 205 -1.52 37.11 -9.18
CA LEU A 205 -1.02 37.71 -7.95
C LEU A 205 -2.01 38.75 -7.46
N CYS A 206 -2.44 38.64 -6.21
CA CYS A 206 -3.22 39.67 -5.55
C CYS A 206 -2.28 40.68 -4.88
N ALA A 207 -2.38 41.96 -5.26
CA ALA A 207 -1.49 42.99 -4.71
C ALA A 207 -1.93 43.51 -3.33
N ASP A 208 -3.11 43.12 -2.84
CA ASP A 208 -3.57 43.48 -1.50
C ASP A 208 -2.91 42.63 -0.40
N ASP A 209 -2.53 41.39 -0.73
CA ASP A 209 -1.92 40.43 0.19
C ASP A 209 -0.58 39.85 -0.29
N ASN A 210 -0.11 40.24 -1.49
CA ASN A 210 1.11 39.74 -2.11
C ASN A 210 1.15 38.20 -2.33
N ILE A 211 -0.02 37.57 -2.45
CA ILE A 211 -0.16 36.12 -2.63
C ILE A 211 -0.54 35.77 -4.07
N GLY A 212 0.16 34.78 -4.62
CA GLY A 212 -0.19 34.19 -5.91
C GLY A 212 -1.22 33.08 -5.78
N TYR A 213 -2.34 33.20 -6.48
CA TYR A 213 -3.41 32.22 -6.55
C TYR A 213 -3.41 31.56 -7.93
N VAL A 214 -3.01 30.29 -7.98
CA VAL A 214 -2.67 29.64 -9.26
C VAL A 214 -3.40 28.32 -9.46
N LEU A 215 -3.38 27.86 -10.71
CA LEU A 215 -3.83 26.55 -11.13
C LEU A 215 -2.70 25.87 -11.90
N VAL A 216 -2.38 24.64 -11.51
CA VAL A 216 -1.32 23.86 -12.15
C VAL A 216 -1.74 23.44 -13.56
N GLY A 217 -0.87 23.76 -14.52
CA GLY A 217 -1.04 23.44 -15.94
C GLY A 217 -0.04 22.42 -16.46
N GLY A 218 1.16 22.35 -15.88
CA GLY A 218 2.27 21.50 -16.32
C GLY A 218 2.87 20.68 -15.19
N LEU A 219 3.24 19.44 -15.50
CA LEU A 219 3.92 18.51 -14.59
C LEU A 219 5.01 17.75 -15.34
N GLY A 220 6.06 17.37 -14.63
CA GLY A 220 7.17 16.61 -15.20
C GLY A 220 8.26 16.30 -14.18
N THR A 221 9.41 15.86 -14.64
CA THR A 221 10.58 15.59 -13.80
C THR A 221 11.87 15.89 -14.56
N TYR A 222 12.95 16.22 -13.85
CA TYR A 222 14.25 16.47 -14.48
C TYR A 222 15.40 16.00 -13.59
N ASP A 223 16.46 15.45 -14.21
CA ASP A 223 17.66 14.97 -13.51
C ASP A 223 18.54 16.16 -13.05
N SER A 224 18.09 16.85 -12.02
CA SER A 224 18.76 17.99 -11.40
C SER A 224 18.38 18.05 -9.92
N ASN A 225 19.34 18.35 -9.04
CA ASN A 225 19.08 18.56 -7.61
C ASN A 225 20.18 19.40 -6.95
N GLY A 226 19.95 19.84 -5.71
CA GLY A 226 20.91 20.57 -4.88
C GLY A 226 21.40 21.85 -5.55
N ALA A 227 22.72 22.08 -5.54
CA ALA A 227 23.31 23.31 -6.10
C ALA A 227 23.03 23.50 -7.60
N HIS A 228 22.96 22.40 -8.37
CA HIS A 228 22.65 22.49 -9.80
C HIS A 228 21.21 22.97 -10.03
N LEU A 229 20.28 22.56 -9.16
CA LEU A 229 18.88 23.01 -9.20
C LEU A 229 18.76 24.51 -8.90
N ALA A 230 19.50 25.00 -7.91
CA ALA A 230 19.50 26.40 -7.52
C ALA A 230 20.09 27.34 -8.59
N MET A 231 20.83 26.80 -9.56
CA MET A 231 21.42 27.55 -10.67
C MET A 231 20.71 27.31 -12.01
N ASP A 232 19.65 26.52 -12.04
CA ASP A 232 18.94 26.18 -13.28
C ASP A 232 18.10 27.37 -13.77
N SER A 233 18.53 27.97 -14.88
CA SER A 233 17.85 29.07 -15.57
C SER A 233 16.77 28.62 -16.55
N GLY A 234 16.56 27.31 -16.70
CA GLY A 234 15.71 26.74 -17.73
C GLY A 234 16.35 26.75 -19.12
N ASP A 235 15.75 26.00 -20.05
CA ASP A 235 16.09 26.01 -21.48
C ASP A 235 14.87 25.65 -22.33
N SER A 236 14.99 25.80 -23.65
CA SER A 236 13.90 25.58 -24.60
C SER A 236 13.75 24.12 -25.06
N THR A 237 14.55 23.21 -24.51
CA THR A 237 14.56 21.79 -24.88
C THR A 237 13.51 21.00 -24.09
N TYR A 238 13.25 19.78 -24.55
CA TYR A 238 12.44 18.84 -23.77
C TYR A 238 13.27 18.25 -22.64
N ARG A 239 12.73 18.30 -21.44
CA ARG A 239 13.36 17.80 -20.21
C ARG A 239 12.59 16.61 -19.69
N LEU A 240 13.31 15.63 -19.13
CA LEU A 240 12.77 14.46 -18.46
C LEU A 240 13.79 13.93 -17.44
N SER A 241 13.34 13.13 -16.47
CA SER A 241 14.23 12.41 -15.55
C SER A 241 14.35 10.93 -15.94
N TYR A 242 15.56 10.50 -16.31
CA TYR A 242 15.85 9.08 -16.52
C TYR A 242 15.90 8.33 -15.20
N TRP A 243 16.33 9.01 -14.12
CA TRP A 243 16.36 8.44 -12.78
C TRP A 243 14.96 8.05 -12.32
N TYR A 244 14.03 9.03 -12.33
CA TYR A 244 12.63 8.82 -11.98
C TYR A 244 11.97 7.79 -12.89
N GLY A 245 12.21 7.89 -14.21
CA GLY A 245 11.71 6.94 -15.19
C GLY A 245 12.10 5.50 -14.86
N MET A 246 13.38 5.26 -14.55
CA MET A 246 13.90 3.93 -14.22
C MET A 246 13.32 3.41 -12.90
N PHE A 247 13.51 4.11 -11.78
CA PHE A 247 13.09 3.62 -10.47
C PHE A 247 11.57 3.54 -10.33
N GLY A 248 10.85 4.50 -10.90
CA GLY A 248 9.39 4.44 -10.99
C GLY A 248 8.90 3.24 -11.80
N SER A 249 9.54 2.92 -12.92
CA SER A 249 9.19 1.72 -13.72
C SER A 249 9.41 0.42 -12.94
N VAL A 250 10.53 0.31 -12.22
CA VAL A 250 10.84 -0.85 -11.36
C VAL A 250 9.78 -1.01 -10.28
N TRP A 251 9.37 0.10 -9.66
CA TRP A 251 8.34 0.09 -8.63
C TRP A 251 6.96 -0.32 -9.17
N ILE A 252 6.51 0.23 -10.29
CA ILE A 252 5.25 -0.14 -10.95
C ILE A 252 5.27 -1.62 -11.36
N MET A 253 6.39 -2.09 -11.93
CA MET A 253 6.57 -3.49 -12.30
C MET A 253 6.47 -4.39 -11.06
N TYR A 254 7.15 -4.03 -9.96
CA TYR A 254 7.09 -4.78 -8.71
C TYR A 254 5.66 -4.88 -8.15
N ARG A 255 4.94 -3.75 -8.09
CA ARG A 255 3.53 -3.69 -7.65
C ARG A 255 2.62 -4.54 -8.54
N SER A 256 2.84 -4.52 -9.86
CA SER A 256 2.10 -5.32 -10.83
C SER A 256 2.29 -6.82 -10.60
N ILE A 257 3.52 -7.26 -10.34
CA ILE A 257 3.83 -8.66 -10.02
C ILE A 257 3.19 -9.08 -8.70
N LEU A 258 3.26 -8.22 -7.69
CA LEU A 258 2.62 -8.42 -6.39
C LEU A 258 1.09 -8.58 -6.54
N LEU A 259 0.45 -7.71 -7.33
CA LEU A 259 -0.98 -7.81 -7.59
C LEU A 259 -1.35 -9.09 -8.33
N ARG A 260 -0.55 -9.51 -9.32
CA ARG A 260 -0.74 -10.79 -10.01
C ARG A 260 -0.66 -11.98 -9.03
N ARG A 261 0.31 -11.97 -8.12
CA ARG A 261 0.44 -12.99 -7.06
C ARG A 261 -0.78 -13.00 -6.15
N SER A 262 -1.24 -11.82 -5.72
CA SER A 262 -2.44 -11.66 -4.90
C SER A 262 -3.70 -12.17 -5.60
N TYR A 263 -3.90 -11.83 -6.88
CA TYR A 263 -5.02 -12.31 -7.69
C TYR A 263 -5.10 -13.84 -7.72
N ILE A 264 -3.97 -14.51 -7.89
CA ILE A 264 -3.90 -15.97 -7.92
C ILE A 264 -4.20 -16.56 -6.53
N SER A 265 -3.68 -15.94 -5.46
CA SER A 265 -4.00 -16.33 -4.08
C SER A 265 -5.50 -16.22 -3.79
N CYS A 266 -6.11 -15.08 -4.11
CA CYS A 266 -7.55 -14.83 -3.97
C CYS A 266 -8.39 -15.82 -4.77
N THR A 267 -7.99 -16.10 -6.02
CA THR A 267 -8.69 -17.06 -6.88
C THR A 267 -8.61 -18.48 -6.33
N ARG A 268 -7.44 -18.91 -5.85
CA ARG A 268 -7.25 -20.27 -5.29
C ARG A 268 -7.97 -20.44 -3.97
N TYR A 269 -7.89 -19.44 -3.10
CA TYR A 269 -8.57 -19.45 -1.81
C TYR A 269 -10.09 -19.43 -1.99
N GLY A 270 -10.60 -18.52 -2.83
CA GLY A 270 -12.04 -18.46 -3.14
C GLY A 270 -12.59 -19.77 -3.71
N ARG A 271 -11.89 -20.39 -4.68
CA ARG A 271 -12.28 -21.73 -5.19
C ARG A 271 -12.28 -22.80 -4.11
N ARG A 272 -11.38 -22.72 -3.12
CA ARG A 272 -11.34 -23.67 -2.00
C ARG A 272 -12.54 -23.45 -1.08
N CYS A 273 -12.87 -22.21 -0.73
CA CYS A 273 -14.07 -21.90 0.04
C CYS A 273 -15.34 -22.35 -0.68
N ASP A 274 -15.46 -22.09 -1.99
CA ASP A 274 -16.61 -22.52 -2.80
C ASP A 274 -16.76 -24.05 -2.79
N ARG A 275 -15.64 -24.80 -2.92
CA ARG A 275 -15.64 -26.28 -2.85
C ARG A 275 -16.02 -26.82 -1.48
N LEU A 276 -15.61 -26.13 -0.41
CA LEU A 276 -15.95 -26.49 0.96
C LEU A 276 -17.34 -25.97 1.38
N GLN A 277 -18.07 -25.33 0.46
CA GLN A 277 -19.39 -24.70 0.69
C GLN A 277 -19.38 -23.65 1.81
N GLU A 278 -18.26 -22.94 1.91
CA GLU A 278 -17.99 -21.96 2.96
C GLU A 278 -18.26 -20.54 2.46
N PRO A 279 -19.27 -19.83 2.99
CA PRO A 279 -19.60 -18.48 2.55
C PRO A 279 -18.47 -17.51 2.93
N MET A 280 -18.23 -16.49 2.11
CA MET A 280 -17.23 -15.46 2.40
C MET A 280 -17.91 -14.12 2.65
N GLN A 281 -17.81 -13.61 3.87
CA GLN A 281 -18.32 -12.28 4.19
C GLN A 281 -17.40 -11.20 3.58
N PHE A 282 -17.97 -10.02 3.33
CA PHE A 282 -17.22 -8.90 2.76
C PHE A 282 -16.03 -8.48 3.65
N LYS A 283 -16.22 -8.45 4.97
CA LYS A 283 -15.17 -8.13 5.95
C LYS A 283 -14.00 -9.11 5.85
N ASP A 284 -14.29 -10.40 5.79
CA ASP A 284 -13.26 -11.45 5.68
C ASP A 284 -12.52 -11.37 4.35
N ALA A 285 -13.24 -11.03 3.27
CA ALA A 285 -12.65 -10.83 1.96
C ALA A 285 -11.66 -9.66 1.95
N ILE A 286 -11.98 -8.54 2.62
CA ILE A 286 -11.05 -7.42 2.78
C ILE A 286 -9.78 -7.86 3.51
N VAL A 287 -9.92 -8.56 4.64
CA VAL A 287 -8.78 -9.02 5.45
C VAL A 287 -7.86 -9.90 4.60
N PHE A 288 -8.40 -10.93 3.95
CA PHE A 288 -7.63 -11.85 3.12
C PHE A 288 -6.94 -11.15 1.95
N VAL A 289 -7.66 -10.27 1.24
CA VAL A 289 -7.11 -9.53 0.09
C VAL A 289 -5.95 -8.65 0.56
N GLN A 290 -6.09 -7.93 1.66
CA GLN A 290 -5.04 -7.08 2.21
C GLN A 290 -3.80 -7.89 2.65
N GLU A 291 -3.97 -9.05 3.29
CA GLU A 291 -2.84 -9.95 3.61
C GLU A 291 -2.15 -10.46 2.34
N SER A 292 -2.92 -10.84 1.31
CA SER A 292 -2.35 -11.36 0.05
C SER A 292 -1.52 -10.32 -0.73
N MET A 293 -1.81 -9.02 -0.52
CA MET A 293 -1.11 -7.88 -1.13
C MET A 293 0.07 -7.38 -0.28
N ARG A 294 0.52 -8.14 0.71
CA ARG A 294 1.71 -7.80 1.48
C ARG A 294 2.93 -7.53 0.59
N LEU A 295 3.63 -6.44 0.88
CA LEU A 295 4.81 -6.00 0.13
C LEU A 295 5.97 -6.99 0.21
N SER A 296 6.29 -7.51 1.40
CA SER A 296 7.36 -8.49 1.59
C SER A 296 6.87 -9.92 1.37
N ALA A 297 7.74 -10.79 0.86
CA ALA A 297 7.48 -12.23 0.82
C ALA A 297 7.75 -12.89 2.19
N HIS A 298 7.15 -14.05 2.45
CA HIS A 298 7.47 -14.85 3.63
C HIS A 298 8.93 -15.32 3.58
N GLY A 299 9.69 -15.02 4.62
CA GLY A 299 11.14 -15.29 4.69
C GLY A 299 12.02 -14.19 4.12
N ALA A 300 11.47 -13.01 3.79
CA ALA A 300 12.26 -11.84 3.43
C ALA A 300 13.26 -11.47 4.55
N ARG A 301 14.51 -11.20 4.15
CA ARG A 301 15.54 -10.62 5.04
C ARG A 301 15.43 -9.09 5.08
N ASN A 302 16.03 -8.46 6.09
CA ASN A 302 15.95 -7.00 6.27
C ASN A 302 16.56 -6.19 5.12
N TYR A 303 17.62 -6.66 4.47
CA TYR A 303 18.14 -5.95 3.29
C TYR A 303 17.11 -5.89 2.14
N HIS A 304 16.31 -6.94 1.93
CA HIS A 304 15.24 -6.90 0.94
C HIS A 304 14.17 -5.87 1.33
N ARG A 305 13.84 -5.79 2.63
CA ARG A 305 12.88 -4.80 3.15
C ARG A 305 13.41 -3.38 2.98
N VAL A 306 14.70 -3.14 3.17
CA VAL A 306 15.33 -1.84 2.91
C VAL A 306 15.18 -1.43 1.44
N VAL A 307 15.44 -2.33 0.50
CA VAL A 307 15.22 -2.06 -0.94
C VAL A 307 13.76 -1.73 -1.24
N LEU A 308 12.82 -2.46 -0.63
CA LEU A 308 11.38 -2.16 -0.77
C LEU A 308 10.99 -0.81 -0.17
N ILE A 309 11.56 -0.44 0.98
CA ILE A 309 11.33 0.87 1.59
C ILE A 309 11.81 1.97 0.66
N TYR A 310 13.00 1.83 0.08
CA TYR A 310 13.51 2.79 -0.89
C TYR A 310 12.54 2.99 -2.07
N LEU A 311 12.11 1.91 -2.73
CA LEU A 311 11.16 2.00 -3.84
C LEU A 311 9.79 2.57 -3.40
N LEU A 312 9.35 2.26 -2.18
CA LEU A 312 8.10 2.79 -1.62
C LEU A 312 8.20 4.29 -1.34
N VAL A 313 9.36 4.78 -0.87
CA VAL A 313 9.62 6.21 -0.66
C VAL A 313 9.62 6.97 -1.99
N GLU A 314 10.26 6.44 -3.03
CA GLU A 314 10.21 7.03 -4.38
C GLU A 314 8.75 7.15 -4.90
N GLY A 315 7.94 6.11 -4.69
CA GLY A 315 6.51 6.15 -4.99
C GLY A 315 5.73 7.15 -4.13
N LEU A 316 6.06 7.27 -2.85
CA LEU A 316 5.42 8.20 -1.90
C LEU A 316 5.71 9.66 -2.28
N MET A 317 6.92 9.98 -2.72
CA MET A 317 7.28 11.34 -3.13
C MET A 317 6.45 11.81 -4.33
N SER A 318 6.18 10.90 -5.29
CA SER A 318 5.28 11.18 -6.42
C SER A 318 3.85 11.47 -5.96
N ASP A 319 3.34 10.67 -5.02
CA ASP A 319 2.01 10.87 -4.47
C ASP A 319 1.92 12.18 -3.68
N LEU A 320 2.94 12.50 -2.89
CA LEU A 320 3.04 13.75 -2.13
C LEU A 320 3.07 14.97 -3.04
N PHE A 321 3.84 14.92 -4.14
CA PHE A 321 3.88 16.01 -5.10
C PHE A 321 2.52 16.22 -5.79
N MET A 322 1.82 15.13 -6.12
CA MET A 322 0.49 15.23 -6.73
C MET A 322 -0.56 15.85 -5.80
N LEU A 323 -0.36 15.79 -4.48
CA LEU A 323 -1.23 16.45 -3.52
C LEU A 323 -1.12 17.97 -3.54
N ILE A 324 0.07 18.47 -3.84
CA ILE A 324 0.30 19.92 -3.93
C ILE A 324 0.00 20.45 -5.33
N ALA A 325 0.00 19.58 -6.34
CA ALA A 325 -0.18 19.96 -7.73
C ALA A 325 -1.61 19.74 -8.29
N GLN A 326 -2.50 19.06 -7.57
CA GLN A 326 -3.86 18.79 -8.05
C GLN A 326 -4.92 19.28 -7.08
N ASP A 327 -5.95 19.90 -7.64
CA ASP A 327 -7.15 20.30 -6.93
C ASP A 327 -8.32 19.33 -7.12
N GLY A 328 -9.28 19.38 -6.18
CA GLY A 328 -10.59 18.74 -6.31
C GLY A 328 -10.67 17.29 -5.84
N LEU A 329 -11.64 16.53 -6.38
CA LEU A 329 -11.95 15.16 -5.93
C LEU A 329 -10.80 14.18 -6.15
N LEU A 330 -10.01 14.37 -7.22
CA LEU A 330 -8.85 13.52 -7.50
C LEU A 330 -7.75 13.70 -6.44
N ALA A 331 -7.55 14.92 -5.95
CA ALA A 331 -6.62 15.20 -4.85
C ALA A 331 -7.04 14.46 -3.57
N LYS A 332 -8.35 14.42 -3.28
CA LYS A 332 -8.90 13.66 -2.13
C LYS A 332 -8.63 12.16 -2.23
N VAL A 333 -8.75 11.58 -3.43
CA VAL A 333 -8.41 10.17 -3.65
C VAL A 333 -6.90 9.94 -3.50
N GLN A 334 -6.07 10.89 -3.96
CA GLN A 334 -4.62 10.82 -3.85
C GLN A 334 -4.15 10.85 -2.37
N TYR A 335 -4.85 11.56 -1.48
CA TYR A 335 -4.54 11.52 -0.05
C TYR A 335 -4.77 10.15 0.58
N ILE A 336 -5.79 9.42 0.12
CA ILE A 336 -6.03 8.03 0.56
C ILE A 336 -4.88 7.12 0.10
N SER A 337 -4.37 7.32 -1.12
CA SER A 337 -3.17 6.62 -1.62
C SER A 337 -1.94 6.93 -0.76
N LEU A 338 -1.71 8.20 -0.41
CA LEU A 338 -0.61 8.60 0.47
C LEU A 338 -0.69 7.87 1.82
N GLY A 339 -1.86 7.90 2.46
CA GLY A 339 -2.08 7.21 3.74
C GLY A 339 -1.79 5.71 3.65
N TYR A 340 -2.24 5.06 2.56
CA TYR A 340 -1.97 3.64 2.33
C TYR A 340 -0.47 3.34 2.16
N ASN A 341 0.26 4.17 1.39
CA ASN A 341 1.70 4.02 1.19
C ASN A 341 2.47 4.25 2.49
N LEU A 342 2.10 5.27 3.28
CA LEU A 342 2.72 5.55 4.56
C LEU A 342 2.45 4.44 5.60
N SER A 343 1.24 3.89 5.63
CA SER A 343 0.95 2.69 6.42
C SER A 343 1.78 1.49 5.95
N GLY A 344 2.11 1.41 4.66
CA GLY A 344 3.03 0.43 4.10
C GLY A 344 4.45 0.58 4.65
N VAL A 345 4.96 1.82 4.74
CA VAL A 345 6.27 2.14 5.34
C VAL A 345 6.27 1.71 6.81
N LEU A 346 5.26 2.12 7.58
CA LEU A 346 5.15 1.80 9.01
C LEU A 346 5.10 0.27 9.24
N SER A 347 4.32 -0.45 8.44
CA SER A 347 4.24 -1.92 8.48
C SER A 347 5.59 -2.56 8.16
N MET A 348 6.31 -2.07 7.15
CA MET A 348 7.60 -2.65 6.76
C MET A 348 8.68 -2.41 7.82
N LEU A 349 8.71 -1.21 8.42
CA LEU A 349 9.61 -0.88 9.52
C LEU A 349 9.33 -1.76 10.74
N PHE A 350 8.05 -1.95 11.10
CA PHE A 350 7.69 -2.82 12.20
C PHE A 350 8.05 -4.29 11.93
N GLU A 351 7.83 -4.78 10.71
CA GLU A 351 8.29 -6.12 10.31
C GLU A 351 9.80 -6.28 10.47
N MET A 352 10.60 -5.27 10.12
CA MET A 352 12.05 -5.30 10.31
C MET A 352 12.40 -5.44 11.80
N VAL A 353 11.81 -4.62 12.67
CA VAL A 353 12.02 -4.69 14.13
C VAL A 353 11.57 -6.04 14.69
N GLU A 354 10.41 -6.55 14.24
CA GLU A 354 9.88 -7.85 14.66
C GLU A 354 10.83 -8.99 14.27
N THR A 355 11.49 -8.91 13.10
CA THR A 355 12.48 -9.93 12.66
C THR A 355 13.77 -9.93 13.44
N MET A 356 14.09 -8.84 14.13
CA MET A 356 15.27 -8.75 14.97
C MET A 356 15.06 -9.41 16.34
N ASN A 357 13.82 -9.80 16.68
CA ASN A 357 13.42 -10.38 17.97
C ASN A 357 13.82 -9.52 19.18
N TRP A 358 13.82 -8.19 19.02
CA TRP A 358 14.22 -7.24 20.07
C TRP A 358 13.10 -6.94 21.08
N MET A 359 11.86 -7.33 20.80
CA MET A 359 10.70 -7.06 21.64
C MET A 359 10.24 -8.31 22.37
N ARG A 360 9.86 -8.16 23.64
CA ARG A 360 9.12 -9.19 24.38
C ARG A 360 7.74 -9.41 23.73
N GLU A 361 7.23 -10.64 23.81
CA GLU A 361 5.97 -11.04 23.17
C GLU A 361 4.78 -10.15 23.58
N THR A 362 4.67 -9.82 24.87
CA THR A 362 3.61 -8.93 25.38
C THR A 362 3.64 -7.55 24.72
N VAL A 363 4.84 -6.97 24.56
CA VAL A 363 5.02 -5.65 23.93
C VAL A 363 4.76 -5.73 22.43
N ARG A 364 5.22 -6.80 21.78
CA ARG A 364 4.94 -7.08 20.37
C ARG A 364 3.44 -7.14 20.11
N CYS A 365 2.70 -7.88 20.94
CA CYS A 365 1.24 -7.99 20.84
C CYS A 365 0.54 -6.66 21.09
N LEU A 366 0.96 -5.90 22.11
CA LEU A 366 0.43 -4.56 22.40
C LEU A 366 0.56 -3.64 21.19
N ILE A 367 1.76 -3.50 20.64
CA ILE A 367 2.02 -2.63 19.48
C ILE A 367 1.20 -3.09 18.28
N LYS A 368 1.14 -4.40 18.02
CA LYS A 368 0.36 -4.96 16.91
C LYS A 368 -1.14 -4.68 17.07
N ARG A 369 -1.67 -4.81 18.29
CA ARG A 369 -3.08 -4.53 18.62
C ARG A 369 -3.45 -3.06 18.53
N LEU A 370 -2.57 -2.17 18.96
CA LEU A 370 -2.83 -0.73 18.92
C LEU A 370 -2.66 -0.13 17.51
N LEU A 371 -1.58 -0.49 16.81
CA LEU A 371 -1.16 0.21 15.59
C LEU A 371 -1.44 -0.56 14.29
N PHE A 372 -1.52 -1.88 14.36
CA PHE A 372 -1.59 -2.78 13.19
C PHE A 372 -2.82 -3.69 13.28
N ASN A 373 -4.00 -3.09 13.42
CA ASN A 373 -5.27 -3.80 13.37
C ASN A 373 -6.16 -3.34 12.21
N TYR A 374 -6.96 -4.25 11.68
CA TYR A 374 -7.80 -4.00 10.50
C TYR A 374 -8.94 -2.99 10.74
N GLU A 375 -9.45 -2.87 11.98
CA GLU A 375 -10.55 -1.95 12.27
C GLU A 375 -10.13 -0.48 12.22
N THR A 376 -8.91 -0.16 12.68
CA THR A 376 -8.44 1.22 12.76
C THR A 376 -7.39 1.58 11.71
N ALA A 377 -6.90 0.60 10.94
CA ALA A 377 -5.87 0.79 9.91
C ALA A 377 -6.21 1.78 8.77
N LEU A 378 -7.46 2.24 8.64
CA LEU A 378 -7.81 3.30 7.68
C LEU A 378 -8.30 4.59 8.37
N LEU A 379 -8.59 4.55 9.67
CA LEU A 379 -9.14 5.70 10.39
C LEU A 379 -8.12 6.84 10.49
N GLY A 380 -6.87 6.51 10.81
CA GLY A 380 -5.79 7.50 10.89
C GLY A 380 -5.50 8.16 9.55
N GLU A 381 -5.48 7.36 8.48
CA GLU A 381 -5.24 7.77 7.10
C GLU A 381 -6.33 8.71 6.59
N LEU A 382 -7.60 8.37 6.84
CA LEU A 382 -8.74 9.19 6.43
C LEU A 382 -8.78 10.53 7.19
N ALA A 383 -8.53 10.50 8.50
CA ALA A 383 -8.48 11.72 9.30
C ALA A 383 -7.31 12.62 8.88
N CYS A 384 -6.13 12.04 8.66
CA CYS A 384 -4.97 12.77 8.19
C CYS A 384 -5.21 13.35 6.78
N SER A 385 -5.82 12.59 5.88
CA SER A 385 -6.23 13.06 4.55
C SER A 385 -7.14 14.29 4.62
N ALA A 386 -8.09 14.32 5.57
CA ALA A 386 -9.00 15.44 5.72
C ALA A 386 -8.32 16.70 6.30
N ALA A 387 -7.34 16.52 7.18
CA ALA A 387 -6.66 17.62 7.87
C ALA A 387 -5.38 18.13 7.16
N MET A 388 -4.89 17.44 6.13
CA MET A 388 -3.56 17.68 5.57
C MET A 388 -3.36 19.10 5.05
N GLN A 389 -4.33 19.67 4.32
CA GLN A 389 -4.20 21.03 3.78
C GLN A 389 -4.06 22.09 4.89
N PHE A 390 -4.85 21.94 5.97
CA PHE A 390 -4.75 22.81 7.14
C PHE A 390 -3.42 22.64 7.86
N TYR A 391 -2.95 21.40 7.99
CA TYR A 391 -1.66 21.10 8.60
C TYR A 391 -0.49 21.72 7.81
N LEU A 392 -0.44 21.53 6.49
CA LEU A 392 0.59 22.12 5.63
C LEU A 392 0.57 23.65 5.65
N THR A 393 -0.63 24.24 5.54
CA THR A 393 -0.80 25.70 5.60
C THR A 393 -0.35 26.26 6.95
N GLY A 394 -0.77 25.64 8.06
CA GLY A 394 -0.37 26.06 9.40
C GLY A 394 1.12 25.90 9.64
N LEU A 395 1.72 24.82 9.13
CA LEU A 395 3.15 24.58 9.23
C LEU A 395 3.97 25.62 8.46
N ASN A 396 3.57 25.96 7.23
CA ASN A 396 4.26 26.97 6.43
C ASN A 396 4.11 28.38 7.01
N LYS A 397 2.97 28.69 7.64
CA LYS A 397 2.74 29.97 8.35
C LYS A 397 3.38 30.05 9.74
N SER A 398 4.10 29.00 10.17
CA SER A 398 4.85 29.01 11.42
C SER A 398 6.21 29.69 11.25
N SER A 399 7.10 29.56 12.24
CA SER A 399 8.50 30.05 12.15
C SER A 399 9.29 29.47 10.96
N LEU A 400 8.79 28.42 10.29
CA LEU A 400 9.37 27.91 9.05
C LEU A 400 9.33 28.92 7.88
N GLN A 401 8.45 29.93 7.95
CA GLN A 401 8.42 31.02 6.97
C GLN A 401 9.76 31.76 6.88
N GLU A 402 10.45 31.91 8.02
CA GLU A 402 11.72 32.63 8.16
C GLU A 402 12.94 31.73 7.95
N SER A 403 12.78 30.60 7.25
CA SER A 403 13.83 29.58 7.15
C SER A 403 14.90 29.83 6.09
N LYS A 404 14.75 30.89 5.27
CA LYS A 404 15.71 31.24 4.20
C LYS A 404 17.16 31.38 4.71
N PRO A 405 17.45 32.15 5.78
CA PRO A 405 18.84 32.33 6.22
C PRO A 405 19.51 31.02 6.64
N VAL A 406 18.74 30.09 7.21
CA VAL A 406 19.24 28.78 7.63
C VAL A 406 19.49 27.89 6.41
N ALA A 407 18.58 27.91 5.43
CA ALA A 407 18.76 27.17 4.18
C ALA A 407 19.98 27.68 3.38
N ASP A 408 20.22 28.99 3.35
CA ASP A 408 21.40 29.58 2.72
C ASP A 408 22.70 29.16 3.43
N ALA A 409 22.67 29.04 4.77
CA ALA A 409 23.84 28.65 5.55
C ALA A 409 24.22 27.17 5.43
N VAL A 410 23.23 26.27 5.35
CA VAL A 410 23.45 24.80 5.37
C VAL A 410 23.35 24.15 3.99
N SER A 411 22.48 24.68 3.12
CA SER A 411 22.01 24.17 1.82
C SER A 411 20.51 23.89 1.83
N TYR A 412 19.82 24.36 0.79
CA TYR A 412 18.41 24.05 0.49
C TYR A 412 18.11 22.55 0.50
N TYR A 413 19.01 21.71 -0.01
CA TYR A 413 18.83 20.25 -0.03
C TYR A 413 18.76 19.65 1.39
N VAL A 414 19.74 19.97 2.23
CA VAL A 414 19.82 19.44 3.60
C VAL A 414 18.67 19.98 4.44
N TRP A 415 18.38 21.27 4.31
CA TRP A 415 17.28 21.89 5.04
C TRP A 415 15.91 21.34 4.62
N SER A 416 15.76 20.94 3.34
CA SER A 416 14.56 20.24 2.88
C SER A 416 14.32 18.89 3.54
N LEU A 417 15.39 18.15 3.88
CA LEU A 417 15.24 16.91 4.66
C LEU A 417 14.65 17.19 6.06
N VAL A 418 15.01 18.31 6.68
CA VAL A 418 14.44 18.74 7.96
C VAL A 418 12.98 19.13 7.77
N GLY A 419 12.66 19.94 6.76
CA GLY A 419 11.29 20.36 6.46
C GLY A 419 10.35 19.18 6.17
N HIS A 420 10.75 18.27 5.28
CA HIS A 420 9.99 17.04 5.01
C HIS A 420 9.94 16.12 6.24
N GLY A 421 11.01 16.07 7.03
CA GLY A 421 11.04 15.32 8.29
C GLY A 421 9.97 15.79 9.27
N ILE A 422 9.78 17.10 9.43
CA ILE A 422 8.72 17.67 10.27
C ILE A 422 7.34 17.24 9.77
N ILE A 423 7.08 17.33 8.46
CA ILE A 423 5.82 16.91 7.85
C ILE A 423 5.56 15.42 8.12
N VAL A 424 6.52 14.55 7.77
CA VAL A 424 6.37 13.10 7.89
C VAL A 424 6.18 12.69 9.35
N LEU A 425 6.96 13.24 10.27
CA LEU A 425 6.83 12.94 11.70
C LEU A 425 5.47 13.40 12.26
N GLY A 426 5.00 14.59 11.88
CA GLY A 426 3.67 15.07 12.28
C GLY A 426 2.54 14.17 11.77
N ILE A 427 2.60 13.77 10.50
CA ILE A 427 1.65 12.84 9.90
C ILE A 427 1.67 11.49 10.63
N VAL A 428 2.86 10.91 10.83
CA VAL A 428 3.01 9.61 11.52
C VAL A 428 2.49 9.70 12.95
N PHE A 429 2.76 10.80 13.67
CA PHE A 429 2.25 11.03 15.02
C PHE A 429 0.72 11.04 15.05
N VAL A 430 0.06 11.76 14.14
CA VAL A 430 -1.41 11.82 14.07
C VAL A 430 -2.00 10.45 13.73
N ILE A 431 -1.47 9.77 12.72
CA ILE A 431 -1.96 8.44 12.30
C ILE A 431 -1.85 7.44 13.45
N THR A 432 -0.67 7.35 14.07
CA THR A 432 -0.43 6.41 15.17
C THR A 432 -1.29 6.72 16.39
N SER A 433 -1.48 8.01 16.72
CA SER A 433 -2.35 8.45 17.82
C SER A 433 -3.80 8.07 17.57
N ILE A 434 -4.36 8.39 16.40
CA ILE A 434 -5.75 8.08 16.05
C ILE A 434 -5.99 6.57 16.03
N ARG A 435 -5.07 5.80 15.43
CA ARG A 435 -5.16 4.33 15.41
C ARG A 435 -5.17 3.75 16.82
N SER A 436 -4.28 4.22 17.69
CA SER A 436 -4.17 3.78 19.08
C SER A 436 -5.43 4.12 19.88
N ILE A 437 -5.91 5.35 19.80
CA ILE A 437 -7.13 5.80 20.48
C ILE A 437 -8.34 4.99 19.98
N GLY A 438 -8.47 4.82 18.66
CA GLY A 438 -9.53 4.01 18.07
C GLY A 438 -9.50 2.55 18.53
N ALA A 439 -8.30 1.96 18.64
CA ALA A 439 -8.13 0.58 19.10
C ALA A 439 -8.52 0.46 20.58
N ILE A 440 -8.08 1.40 21.44
CA ILE A 440 -8.43 1.45 22.86
C ILE A 440 -9.95 1.55 23.04
N ILE A 441 -10.60 2.47 22.31
CA ILE A 441 -12.06 2.64 22.37
C ILE A 441 -12.77 1.37 21.89
N SER A 442 -12.35 0.80 20.76
CA SER A 442 -12.94 -0.43 20.21
C SER A 442 -12.82 -1.60 21.18
N VAL A 443 -11.64 -1.82 21.76
CA VAL A 443 -11.43 -2.88 22.75
C VAL A 443 -12.29 -2.66 23.99
N ARG A 444 -12.35 -1.42 24.51
CA ARG A 444 -13.17 -1.08 25.68
C ARG A 444 -14.66 -1.31 25.43
N TRP A 445 -15.13 -1.01 24.21
CA TRP A 445 -16.53 -1.17 23.83
C TRP A 445 -16.90 -2.63 23.64
N THR A 446 -16.05 -3.40 22.94
CA THR A 446 -16.38 -4.79 22.57
C THR A 446 -16.13 -5.78 23.71
N PHE A 447 -15.06 -5.60 24.49
CA PHE A 447 -14.64 -6.57 25.50
C PHE A 447 -14.84 -6.09 26.95
N GLY A 448 -15.21 -4.83 27.15
CA GLY A 448 -15.38 -4.24 28.49
C GLY A 448 -14.08 -4.05 29.28
N SER A 449 -12.94 -4.53 28.77
CA SER A 449 -11.63 -4.56 29.45
C SER A 449 -10.50 -4.30 28.47
N PHE A 450 -9.40 -3.71 28.96
CA PHE A 450 -8.16 -3.51 28.20
C PHE A 450 -7.21 -4.72 28.23
N LEU A 451 -7.59 -5.79 28.94
CA LEU A 451 -6.77 -6.99 29.10
C LEU A 451 -6.39 -7.63 27.75
N LEU A 452 -7.27 -7.49 26.74
CA LEU A 452 -7.00 -7.95 25.37
C LEU A 452 -5.76 -7.28 24.78
N LEU A 453 -5.38 -6.06 25.15
CA LEU A 453 -4.21 -5.40 24.57
C LEU A 453 -2.89 -6.09 24.98
N TRP A 454 -2.85 -6.71 26.15
CA TRP A 454 -1.62 -7.24 26.75
C TRP A 454 -1.56 -8.77 26.74
N THR A 455 -2.70 -9.47 26.72
CA THR A 455 -2.74 -10.93 26.93
C THR A 455 -2.19 -11.69 25.72
N PRO A 456 -1.11 -12.47 25.85
CA PRO A 456 -0.58 -13.22 24.72
C PRO A 456 -1.57 -14.30 24.25
N CYS A 457 -1.50 -14.65 22.96
CA CYS A 457 -2.28 -15.75 22.37
C CYS A 457 -1.30 -16.64 21.60
N CYS A 458 -1.33 -17.94 21.84
CA CYS A 458 -0.41 -18.90 21.20
C CYS A 458 -0.48 -18.85 19.65
N VAL A 459 -1.66 -18.54 19.09
CA VAL A 459 -1.85 -18.33 17.65
C VAL A 459 -1.10 -17.10 17.14
N ASP A 460 -1.11 -15.98 17.88
CA ASP A 460 -0.33 -14.77 17.54
C ASP A 460 1.17 -15.08 17.47
N THR A 461 1.64 -15.94 18.37
CA THR A 461 3.04 -16.39 18.43
C THR A 461 3.37 -17.33 17.27
N ALA A 462 2.48 -18.28 16.94
CA ALA A 462 2.68 -19.25 15.86
C ALA A 462 2.70 -18.57 14.48
N ILE A 463 1.76 -17.66 14.25
CA ILE A 463 1.70 -16.82 13.04
C ILE A 463 2.92 -15.91 12.97
N GLY A 464 3.22 -15.20 14.07
CA GLY A 464 4.34 -14.26 14.19
C GLY A 464 4.30 -13.17 13.12
N GLN A 465 5.43 -13.00 12.42
CA GLN A 465 5.62 -11.99 11.37
C GLN A 465 4.83 -12.26 10.09
N ARG A 466 4.22 -13.44 9.94
CA ARG A 466 3.58 -13.88 8.68
C ARG A 466 2.22 -13.20 8.43
N CYS A 467 1.61 -12.66 9.47
CA CYS A 467 0.40 -11.85 9.35
C CYS A 467 0.76 -10.37 9.51
N LYS A 468 0.30 -9.53 8.59
CA LYS A 468 0.60 -8.10 8.54
C LYS A 468 -0.14 -7.36 9.65
N MET A 469 -1.43 -7.61 9.81
CA MET A 469 -2.29 -6.93 10.79
C MET A 469 -3.19 -7.93 11.50
N ILE A 470 -3.76 -7.55 12.64
CA ILE A 470 -4.68 -8.41 13.39
C ILE A 470 -6.11 -7.89 13.34
N LEU A 471 -7.08 -8.72 13.71
CA LEU A 471 -8.49 -8.35 13.80
C LEU A 471 -8.92 -8.36 15.27
N LEU A 472 -9.17 -7.18 15.86
CA LEU A 472 -9.46 -7.05 17.31
C LEU A 472 -10.79 -7.71 17.68
N SER A 473 -11.84 -7.48 16.91
CA SER A 473 -13.15 -8.13 17.06
C SER A 473 -13.12 -9.64 16.74
N GLY A 474 -12.00 -10.11 16.20
CA GLY A 474 -11.78 -11.50 15.85
C GLY A 474 -11.39 -12.40 17.03
N TYR A 475 -11.07 -11.81 18.18
CA TYR A 475 -10.80 -12.54 19.42
C TYR A 475 -12.09 -12.85 20.20
N VAL A 476 -12.01 -13.83 21.09
CA VAL A 476 -13.03 -14.23 22.06
C VAL A 476 -12.34 -14.75 23.33
N TRP A 477 -12.97 -14.55 24.48
CA TRP A 477 -12.53 -15.13 25.74
C TRP A 477 -13.25 -16.46 25.97
N GLU A 478 -12.50 -17.53 26.20
CA GLU A 478 -13.02 -18.86 26.55
C GLU A 478 -12.23 -19.41 27.74
N ASP A 479 -12.90 -19.68 28.86
CA ASP A 479 -12.27 -20.15 30.10
C ASP A 479 -11.05 -19.29 30.52
N ASP A 480 -11.22 -17.96 30.52
CA ASP A 480 -10.16 -16.97 30.80
C ASP A 480 -8.96 -17.00 29.83
N ARG A 481 -9.08 -17.72 28.71
CA ARG A 481 -8.07 -17.78 27.65
C ARG A 481 -8.47 -16.92 26.47
N LEU A 482 -7.49 -16.21 25.91
CA LEU A 482 -7.68 -15.41 24.70
C LEU A 482 -7.54 -16.30 23.45
N CYS A 483 -8.64 -16.46 22.73
CA CYS A 483 -8.74 -17.29 21.53
C CYS A 483 -9.16 -16.47 20.30
N TYR A 484 -8.81 -16.97 19.12
CA TYR A 484 -9.35 -16.52 17.85
C TYR A 484 -10.61 -17.30 17.49
N LYS A 485 -11.62 -16.60 16.97
CA LYS A 485 -12.79 -17.20 16.34
C LYS A 485 -12.39 -17.95 15.07
N ALA A 486 -13.06 -19.05 14.78
CA ALA A 486 -12.89 -19.84 13.55
C ALA A 486 -13.01 -18.97 12.28
N GLU A 487 -14.02 -18.08 12.24
CA GLU A 487 -14.25 -17.13 11.14
C GLU A 487 -13.04 -16.20 10.92
N THR A 488 -12.40 -15.75 12.00
CA THR A 488 -11.21 -14.91 11.93
C THR A 488 -10.02 -15.65 11.34
N LEU A 489 -9.79 -16.89 11.75
CA LEU A 489 -8.72 -17.72 11.20
C LEU A 489 -8.92 -17.94 9.70
N LYS A 490 -10.17 -18.16 9.27
CA LYS A 490 -10.59 -18.19 7.88
C LYS A 490 -10.35 -16.86 7.16
N SER A 491 -10.60 -15.71 7.79
CA SER A 491 -10.31 -14.40 7.18
C SER A 491 -8.82 -14.19 6.89
N PHE A 492 -7.93 -14.74 7.73
CA PHE A 492 -6.48 -14.75 7.48
C PHE A 492 -6.03 -15.81 6.46
N GLY A 493 -6.95 -16.67 6.00
CA GLY A 493 -6.63 -17.79 5.13
C GLY A 493 -5.93 -18.95 5.82
N ILE A 494 -6.03 -19.03 7.15
CA ILE A 494 -5.47 -20.12 7.94
C ILE A 494 -6.41 -21.32 7.83
N LEU A 495 -5.84 -22.47 7.51
CA LEU A 495 -6.55 -23.73 7.32
C LEU A 495 -6.00 -24.79 8.28
N LYS A 496 -6.77 -25.86 8.45
CA LYS A 496 -6.35 -27.06 9.19
C LYS A 496 -5.78 -28.06 8.21
N MET A 497 -4.66 -28.68 8.57
CA MET A 497 -4.13 -29.86 7.91
C MET A 497 -4.17 -31.05 8.88
N VAL A 498 -4.47 -32.24 8.35
CA VAL A 498 -4.39 -33.50 9.10
C VAL A 498 -3.45 -34.45 8.37
N GLU A 499 -2.48 -35.00 9.07
CA GLU A 499 -1.58 -36.05 8.57
C GLU A 499 -2.16 -37.45 8.78
N GLU A 500 -1.51 -38.47 8.20
CA GLU A 500 -1.96 -39.86 8.27
C GLU A 500 -2.00 -40.40 9.71
N ASP A 501 -1.16 -39.86 10.59
CA ASP A 501 -1.11 -40.15 12.02
C ASP A 501 -2.16 -39.39 12.85
N SER A 502 -3.10 -38.70 12.18
CA SER A 502 -4.15 -37.86 12.80
C SER A 502 -3.64 -36.62 13.54
N THR A 503 -2.35 -36.27 13.43
CA THR A 503 -1.84 -35.01 13.96
C THR A 503 -2.40 -33.83 13.17
N GLN A 504 -2.71 -32.75 13.88
CA GLN A 504 -3.39 -31.59 13.32
C GLN A 504 -2.43 -30.40 13.29
N PHE A 505 -2.39 -29.70 12.16
CA PHE A 505 -1.53 -28.53 11.97
C PHE A 505 -2.30 -27.33 11.44
N ILE A 506 -1.83 -26.14 11.77
CA ILE A 506 -2.25 -24.93 11.06
C ILE A 506 -1.37 -24.72 9.82
N VAL A 507 -2.03 -24.42 8.69
CA VAL A 507 -1.38 -24.12 7.42
C VAL A 507 -1.80 -22.76 6.86
N LEU A 508 -0.85 -22.08 6.23
CA LEU A 508 -1.02 -20.76 5.65
C LEU A 508 -0.56 -20.74 4.18
N PRO A 509 -1.18 -19.96 3.29
CA PRO A 509 -0.64 -19.64 1.98
C PRO A 509 0.73 -18.95 2.08
N ARG A 510 1.74 -19.52 1.41
CA ARG A 510 3.10 -19.01 1.35
C ARG A 510 3.22 -17.97 0.24
N LEU A 511 3.35 -16.71 0.63
CA LEU A 511 3.71 -15.62 -0.28
C LEU A 511 5.20 -15.71 -0.63
N ARG A 512 5.50 -15.99 -1.91
CA ARG A 512 6.85 -15.93 -2.48
C ARG A 512 7.05 -14.62 -3.24
N TRP A 513 8.30 -14.25 -3.54
CA TRP A 513 8.62 -13.00 -4.26
C TRP A 513 8.01 -12.96 -5.66
N LEU A 514 8.37 -13.92 -6.51
CA LEU A 514 7.99 -13.95 -7.93
C LEU A 514 7.25 -15.24 -8.32
N SER A 515 7.67 -16.37 -7.76
CA SER A 515 7.15 -17.69 -8.14
C SER A 515 5.76 -17.96 -7.57
N ILE A 516 4.92 -18.61 -8.36
CA ILE A 516 3.59 -19.06 -7.96
C ILE A 516 3.62 -20.59 -7.99
N SER A 517 3.80 -21.20 -6.82
CA SER A 517 3.90 -22.66 -6.71
C SER A 517 2.51 -23.30 -6.82
N GLN A 518 2.44 -24.61 -7.04
CA GLN A 518 1.17 -25.34 -6.92
C GLN A 518 0.96 -25.83 -5.48
N GLY A 519 2.04 -26.19 -4.77
CA GLY A 519 2.07 -26.41 -3.33
C GLY A 519 2.33 -25.11 -2.59
N ASP A 520 1.28 -24.33 -2.39
CA ASP A 520 1.35 -22.99 -1.78
C ASP A 520 1.12 -22.98 -0.28
N LEU A 521 0.72 -24.10 0.33
CA LEU A 521 0.47 -24.13 1.77
C LEU A 521 1.73 -24.53 2.53
N MET A 522 1.99 -23.82 3.61
CA MET A 522 3.07 -24.10 4.55
C MET A 522 2.51 -24.36 5.94
N VAL A 523 3.01 -25.41 6.59
CA VAL A 523 2.74 -25.74 7.99
C VAL A 523 3.54 -24.77 8.87
N ILE A 524 2.90 -24.22 9.90
CA ILE A 524 3.52 -23.23 10.81
C ILE A 524 3.33 -23.51 12.30
N GLY A 525 2.40 -24.39 12.66
CA GLY A 525 2.17 -24.79 14.04
C GLY A 525 1.34 -26.07 14.12
N GLU A 526 1.50 -26.79 15.22
CA GLU A 526 0.75 -27.99 15.58
C GLU A 526 -0.40 -27.62 16.52
N ILE A 527 -1.55 -28.27 16.36
CA ILE A 527 -2.77 -28.02 17.11
C ILE A 527 -2.94 -29.10 18.17
N HIS A 528 -2.92 -28.68 19.43
CA HIS A 528 -3.18 -29.54 20.60
C HIS A 528 -4.40 -29.02 21.34
N GLY A 529 -5.54 -29.70 21.18
CA GLY A 529 -6.81 -29.17 21.69
C GLY A 529 -7.11 -27.82 21.04
N ASN A 530 -7.21 -26.75 21.84
CA ASN A 530 -7.40 -25.39 21.34
C ASN A 530 -6.06 -24.61 21.23
N ASN A 531 -4.97 -25.15 21.75
CA ASN A 531 -3.66 -24.50 21.72
C ASN A 531 -2.92 -24.78 20.41
N VAL A 532 -2.03 -23.86 20.05
CA VAL A 532 -1.14 -23.99 18.89
C VAL A 532 0.30 -23.82 19.33
N THR A 533 1.13 -24.83 19.07
CA THR A 533 2.57 -24.80 19.30
C THR A 533 3.30 -24.54 17.98
N ARG A 534 4.28 -23.64 17.98
CA ARG A 534 5.04 -23.31 16.77
C ARG A 534 5.94 -24.49 16.38
N CYS A 535 5.96 -24.86 15.11
CA CYS A 535 6.81 -25.93 14.58
C CYS A 535 7.69 -25.44 13.42
N ASP A 536 8.59 -26.31 12.96
CA ASP A 536 9.45 -26.04 11.81
C ASP A 536 8.62 -25.91 10.53
N VAL A 537 8.95 -24.87 9.76
CA VAL A 537 8.19 -24.56 8.55
C VAL A 537 8.45 -25.62 7.50
N ARG A 538 7.40 -26.36 7.12
CA ARG A 538 7.46 -27.40 6.11
C ARG A 538 6.31 -27.30 5.08
N PRO A 539 6.45 -27.92 3.89
CA PRO A 539 5.37 -27.99 2.92
C PRO A 539 4.16 -28.75 3.48
N CYS A 540 2.96 -28.36 3.06
CA CYS A 540 1.73 -29.09 3.34
C CYS A 540 1.65 -30.37 2.49
N THR A 541 1.59 -31.52 3.15
CA THR A 541 1.54 -32.87 2.55
C THR A 541 0.22 -33.60 2.83
N GLY A 542 -0.53 -33.16 3.84
CA GLY A 542 -1.75 -33.82 4.31
C GLY A 542 -3.04 -33.25 3.73
N MET A 543 -4.17 -33.76 4.22
CA MET A 543 -5.50 -33.28 3.83
C MET A 543 -5.80 -31.95 4.50
N VAL A 544 -6.43 -31.03 3.76
CA VAL A 544 -6.69 -29.66 4.22
C VAL A 544 -8.19 -29.40 4.32
N SER A 545 -8.63 -28.85 5.46
CA SER A 545 -10.01 -28.44 5.74
C SER A 545 -10.05 -27.08 6.46
N MET A 546 -11.25 -26.54 6.70
CA MET A 546 -11.41 -25.34 7.52
C MET A 546 -11.21 -25.65 9.00
N ILE A 547 -10.82 -24.63 9.77
CA ILE A 547 -10.83 -24.71 11.23
C ILE A 547 -12.26 -24.36 11.69
N GLY A 548 -12.96 -25.32 12.27
CA GLY A 548 -14.35 -25.14 12.77
C GLY A 548 -14.46 -24.72 14.23
N LYS A 549 -13.33 -24.57 14.94
CA LYS A 549 -13.30 -24.24 16.38
C LYS A 549 -12.41 -23.05 16.69
N THR A 550 -12.53 -22.52 17.89
CA THR A 550 -11.64 -21.51 18.42
C THR A 550 -10.24 -22.08 18.68
N LEU A 551 -9.22 -21.28 18.43
CA LEU A 551 -7.82 -21.62 18.76
C LEU A 551 -7.17 -20.47 19.51
N GLY A 552 -6.45 -20.78 20.59
CA GLY A 552 -5.75 -19.83 21.44
C GLY A 552 -5.55 -20.35 22.85
N GLY A 553 -5.07 -19.47 23.72
CA GLY A 553 -4.52 -19.82 25.04
C GLY A 553 -3.10 -19.30 25.25
N ALA A 554 -2.57 -19.50 26.46
CA ALA A 554 -1.25 -19.02 26.82
C ALA A 554 -0.16 -19.78 26.03
N PRO A 555 0.92 -19.11 25.57
CA PRO A 555 2.04 -19.79 24.93
C PRO A 555 2.70 -20.76 25.92
N GLY A 556 2.70 -22.06 25.60
CA GLY A 556 3.37 -23.09 26.41
C GLY A 556 2.52 -23.77 27.49
N GLU A 557 1.21 -23.55 27.53
CA GLU A 557 0.31 -24.43 28.30
C GLU A 557 0.07 -25.73 27.54
N ASP A 558 0.89 -26.74 27.81
CA ASP A 558 0.57 -28.13 27.50
C ASP A 558 -0.59 -28.56 28.41
N THR A 559 -1.83 -28.24 28.03
CA THR A 559 -3.00 -28.78 28.72
C THR A 559 -3.19 -30.23 28.31
N VAL A 560 -2.47 -31.13 28.98
CA VAL A 560 -3.00 -32.45 29.31
C VAL A 560 -4.13 -32.23 30.32
N SER A 561 -5.29 -31.83 29.83
CA SER A 561 -6.54 -31.96 30.58
C SER A 561 -7.61 -32.46 29.62
N CYS A 562 -7.82 -33.78 29.69
CA CYS A 562 -9.05 -34.42 29.22
C CYS A 562 -10.26 -33.57 29.67
N PRO A 563 -11.32 -33.46 28.84
CA PRO A 563 -12.56 -32.89 29.33
C PRO A 563 -13.11 -33.85 30.39
N THR A 564 -12.95 -33.46 31.66
CA THR A 564 -13.67 -34.09 32.75
C THR A 564 -15.15 -33.92 32.45
N ARG A 565 -15.82 -35.03 32.10
CA ARG A 565 -17.28 -35.12 32.08
C ARG A 565 -17.82 -34.45 33.34
N VAL A 566 -18.49 -33.31 33.16
CA VAL A 566 -19.37 -32.76 34.20
C VAL A 566 -20.53 -33.74 34.32
N ALA A 567 -20.47 -34.59 35.35
CA ALA A 567 -21.63 -35.35 35.79
C ALA A 567 -22.65 -34.35 36.36
N ILE A 568 -23.68 -34.06 35.56
CA ILE A 568 -24.88 -33.37 36.03
C ILE A 568 -25.55 -34.30 37.06
N LYS A 569 -25.35 -34.01 38.36
CA LYS A 569 -26.22 -34.56 39.41
C LYS A 569 -27.54 -33.81 39.35
N GLN A 570 -28.49 -34.38 38.63
CA GLN A 570 -29.88 -33.98 38.68
C GLN A 570 -30.42 -34.35 40.08
N ARG A 571 -30.65 -33.35 40.94
CA ARG A 571 -31.39 -33.53 42.20
C ARG A 571 -32.86 -33.74 41.84
N VAL A 572 -33.34 -34.97 42.00
CA VAL A 572 -34.77 -35.27 42.05
C VAL A 572 -35.32 -34.70 43.37
N PRO A 573 -36.37 -33.86 43.37
CA PRO A 573 -37.09 -33.51 44.59
C PRO A 573 -37.88 -34.72 45.07
N VAL A 574 -37.63 -35.15 46.31
CA VAL A 574 -38.47 -36.13 47.00
C VAL A 574 -39.64 -35.37 47.62
N GLU A 575 -40.86 -35.70 47.23
CA GLU A 575 -42.09 -35.26 47.89
C GLU A 575 -42.17 -35.79 49.33
N PRO A 576 -42.81 -35.04 50.25
CA PRO A 576 -42.97 -35.47 51.64
C PRO A 576 -44.08 -36.53 51.72
N THR A 577 -43.75 -37.72 52.22
CA THR A 577 -44.74 -38.70 52.66
C THR A 577 -45.04 -38.48 54.14
N GLN A 578 -46.32 -38.37 54.44
CA GLN A 578 -46.94 -38.22 55.75
C GLN A 578 -46.60 -39.42 56.68
N THR A 579 -46.16 -39.11 57.90
CA THR A 579 -46.84 -39.39 59.20
C THR A 579 -45.97 -38.90 60.35
#